data_AF-A0A950PFE2-F1
#
_entry.id   AF-A0A950PFE2-F1
#
_cell.length_a   1.000
_cell.length_b   1.000
_cell.length_c   1.000
_cell.angle_alpha   90.00
_cell.angle_beta   90.00
_cell.angle_gamma   90.00
#
_symmetry.space_group_name_H-M   'P 1'
#
loop_
_entity.id
_entity.type
_entity.pdbx_description
1 polymer ?
#
loop_
_entity_poly.entity_id
_entity_poly.type
_entity_poly.pdbx_seq_one_letter_code
_entity_poly.pdbx_strand_id
1 'polypeptide(L)'
;MTAAAAAPIGTTGVEYRRAITAGVIGNVLEWYDFGVYGYLVPTISTLFFPRDNPLVSLLLTFAVFGVGFVMRPVGSIVFGIYGDRHGRRKALSLVIFVMAIATFAMGLLPTYAQAGVLGPALLVVVRLFQGLSVGGEFGGSTAYIVEFAPAGRRGFLGSFQLVGVAGGFLLGSL
;
A
#
# COMPACT_ATOMS: atom_id res chain seq x y z
N MET A 1 20.35 -37.58 17.56
CA MET A 1 19.96 -36.46 18.45
C MET A 1 19.23 -35.42 17.61
N THR A 2 17.91 -35.55 17.51
CA THR A 2 17.03 -34.64 16.76
C THR A 2 16.72 -33.43 17.63
N ALA A 3 17.29 -32.27 17.29
CA ALA A 3 16.98 -31.02 17.95
C ALA A 3 15.52 -30.66 17.68
N ALA A 4 14.67 -30.74 18.71
CA ALA A 4 13.33 -30.21 18.68
C ALA A 4 13.40 -28.70 18.43
N ALA A 5 12.88 -28.26 17.28
CA ALA A 5 12.74 -26.85 16.97
C ALA A 5 11.85 -26.21 18.04
N ALA A 6 12.39 -25.24 18.78
CA ALA A 6 11.68 -24.51 19.81
C ALA A 6 10.40 -23.88 19.21
N ALA A 7 9.25 -24.19 19.81
CA ALA A 7 7.97 -23.59 19.45
C ALA A 7 8.05 -22.06 19.66
N PRO A 8 7.54 -21.23 18.71
CA PRO A 8 7.54 -19.80 18.90
C PRO A 8 6.64 -19.42 20.08
N ILE A 9 7.13 -18.47 20.86
CA ILE A 9 6.54 -17.97 22.11
C ILE A 9 5.16 -17.34 21.82
N GLY A 10 4.10 -17.99 22.30
CA GLY A 10 3.01 -17.28 22.99
C GLY A 10 1.88 -16.59 22.21
N THR A 11 1.50 -16.99 20.99
CA THR A 11 0.25 -16.50 20.36
C THR A 11 -0.66 -17.65 19.96
N THR A 12 -1.91 -17.62 20.43
CA THR A 12 -2.92 -18.67 20.12
C THR A 12 -3.17 -18.76 18.61
N GLY A 13 -3.57 -19.94 18.09
CA GLY A 13 -3.87 -20.11 16.66
C GLY A 13 -4.93 -19.15 16.10
N VAL A 14 -5.75 -18.56 16.97
CA VAL A 14 -6.74 -17.51 16.64
C VAL A 14 -6.06 -16.17 16.34
N GLU A 15 -5.07 -15.75 17.13
CA GLU A 15 -4.30 -14.53 16.85
C GLU A 15 -3.52 -14.63 15.54
N TYR A 16 -2.99 -15.82 15.22
CA TYR A 16 -2.29 -16.07 13.98
C TYR A 16 -3.18 -15.85 12.75
N ARG A 17 -4.36 -16.49 12.72
CA ARG A 17 -5.32 -16.33 11.62
C ARG A 17 -5.79 -14.89 11.48
N ARG A 18 -6.00 -14.19 12.59
CA ARG A 18 -6.39 -12.78 12.60
C ARG A 18 -5.30 -11.87 12.02
N ALA A 19 -4.04 -12.16 12.32
CA ALA A 19 -2.93 -11.34 11.84
C ALA A 19 -2.67 -11.53 10.33
N ILE A 20 -2.76 -12.77 9.82
CA ILE A 20 -2.68 -13.03 8.37
C ILE A 20 -3.84 -12.36 7.63
N THR A 21 -5.07 -12.55 8.11
CA THR A 21 -6.25 -11.98 7.45
C THR A 21 -6.19 -10.46 7.42
N ALA A 22 -5.73 -9.82 8.51
CA ALA A 22 -5.50 -8.37 8.53
C ALA A 22 -4.44 -7.93 7.51
N GLY A 23 -3.32 -8.66 7.39
CA GLY A 23 -2.28 -8.37 6.39
C GLY A 23 -2.79 -8.50 4.96
N VAL A 24 -3.52 -9.58 4.65
CA VAL A 24 -4.09 -9.80 3.32
C VAL A 24 -5.13 -8.73 2.97
N ILE A 25 -6.00 -8.35 3.91
CA ILE A 25 -6.98 -7.28 3.70
C ILE A 25 -6.28 -5.93 3.45
N GLY A 26 -5.24 -5.61 4.23
CA GLY A 26 -4.46 -4.40 4.05
C GLY A 26 -3.86 -4.31 2.65
N ASN A 27 -3.26 -5.41 2.20
CA ASN A 27 -2.72 -5.55 0.85
C ASN A 27 -3.83 -5.41 -0.23
N VAL A 28 -4.99 -6.07 -0.08
CA VAL A 28 -6.12 -5.89 -1.03
C VAL A 28 -6.52 -4.41 -1.14
N LEU A 29 -6.66 -3.72 -0.01
CA LEU A 29 -7.06 -2.30 0.01
C LEU A 29 -6.01 -1.39 -0.65
N GLU A 30 -4.74 -1.72 -0.49
CA GLU A 30 -3.64 -0.97 -1.09
C GLU A 30 -3.67 -1.06 -2.62
N TRP A 31 -3.80 -2.28 -3.17
CA TRP A 31 -3.88 -2.47 -4.62
C TRP A 31 -5.24 -2.09 -5.20
N TYR A 32 -6.28 -2.09 -4.38
CA TYR A 32 -7.57 -1.48 -4.73
C TYR A 32 -7.41 0.01 -5.00
N ASP A 33 -6.87 0.79 -4.05
CA ASP A 33 -6.68 2.24 -4.24
C ASP A 33 -5.76 2.54 -5.44
N PHE A 34 -4.70 1.75 -5.58
CA PHE A 34 -3.77 1.85 -6.68
C PHE A 34 -4.43 1.58 -8.04
N GLY A 35 -5.29 0.55 -8.11
CA GLY A 35 -6.12 0.24 -9.27
C GLY A 35 -7.13 1.34 -9.57
N VAL A 36 -7.91 1.76 -8.58
CA VAL A 36 -8.93 2.82 -8.70
C VAL A 36 -8.33 4.09 -9.29
N TYR A 37 -7.16 4.53 -8.81
CA TYR A 37 -6.51 5.70 -9.40
C TYR A 37 -6.16 5.48 -10.86
N GLY A 38 -5.59 4.31 -11.20
CA GLY A 38 -5.26 3.93 -12.56
C GLY A 38 -6.47 3.96 -13.50
N TYR A 39 -7.62 3.46 -13.04
CA TYR A 39 -8.87 3.47 -13.80
C TYR A 39 -9.49 4.86 -13.88
N LEU A 40 -9.35 5.69 -12.84
CA LEU A 40 -9.86 7.05 -12.79
C LEU A 40 -8.90 8.10 -13.34
N VAL A 41 -7.77 7.71 -13.94
CA VAL A 41 -6.81 8.67 -14.55
C VAL A 41 -7.50 9.68 -15.48
N PRO A 42 -8.42 9.29 -16.38
CA PRO A 42 -9.14 10.26 -17.22
C PRO A 42 -9.91 11.29 -16.40
N THR A 43 -10.66 10.84 -15.38
CA THR A 43 -11.41 11.71 -14.49
C THR A 43 -10.49 12.65 -13.69
N ILE A 44 -9.45 12.10 -13.06
CA ILE A 44 -8.48 12.85 -12.26
C ILE A 44 -7.78 13.91 -13.12
N SER A 45 -7.40 13.57 -14.36
CA SER A 45 -6.79 14.50 -15.30
C SER A 45 -7.63 15.75 -15.53
N THR A 46 -8.95 15.59 -15.63
CA THR A 46 -9.88 16.70 -15.89
C THR A 46 -10.23 17.52 -14.65
N LEU A 47 -9.98 16.99 -13.45
CA LEU A 47 -10.27 17.61 -12.17
C LEU A 47 -9.06 18.35 -11.58
N PHE A 48 -7.86 17.78 -11.72
CA PHE A 48 -6.66 18.26 -11.04
C PHE A 48 -5.67 18.98 -11.96
N PHE A 49 -5.81 18.91 -13.28
CA PHE A 49 -4.90 19.57 -14.22
C PHE A 49 -5.65 20.55 -15.16
N PRO A 50 -4.94 21.54 -15.74
CA PRO A 50 -5.50 22.45 -16.74
C PRO A 50 -6.10 21.69 -17.92
N ARG A 51 -7.08 22.26 -18.64
CA ARG A 51 -7.73 21.61 -19.79
C ARG A 51 -7.20 22.08 -21.15
N ASP A 52 -6.11 22.85 -21.15
CA ASP A 52 -5.55 23.45 -22.37
C ASP A 52 -5.05 22.41 -23.37
N ASN A 53 -4.47 21.32 -22.85
CA ASN A 53 -4.03 20.19 -23.65
C ASN A 53 -4.35 18.86 -22.92
N PRO A 54 -5.38 18.11 -23.37
CA PRO A 54 -5.80 16.85 -22.74
C PRO A 54 -4.69 15.81 -22.64
N LEU A 55 -3.79 15.75 -23.63
CA LEU A 55 -2.68 14.81 -23.62
C LEU A 55 -1.67 15.16 -22.52
N VAL A 56 -1.34 16.44 -22.36
CA VAL A 56 -0.41 16.90 -21.30
C VAL A 56 -1.00 16.60 -19.92
N SER A 57 -2.28 16.87 -19.70
CA SER A 57 -2.95 16.62 -18.43
C SER A 57 -3.02 15.14 -18.08
N LEU A 58 -3.25 14.29 -19.08
CA LEU A 58 -3.20 12.84 -18.92
C LEU A 58 -1.78 12.36 -18.56
N LEU A 59 -0.76 12.83 -19.29
CA LEU A 59 0.64 12.53 -19.01
C LEU A 59 1.06 12.99 -17.61
N LEU A 60 0.64 14.18 -17.17
CA LEU A 60 0.90 14.67 -15.84
C LEU A 60 0.22 13.81 -14.77
N THR A 61 -1.01 13.36 -15.01
CA THR A 61 -1.72 12.46 -14.07
C THR A 61 -1.01 11.11 -13.94
N PHE A 62 -0.50 10.55 -15.04
CA PHE A 62 0.37 9.37 -15.02
C PHE A 62 1.75 9.66 -14.40
N ALA A 63 2.30 10.86 -14.57
CA ALA A 63 3.54 11.25 -13.91
C ALA A 63 3.34 11.28 -12.39
N VAL A 64 2.23 11.82 -11.89
CA VAL A 64 1.86 11.76 -10.47
C VAL A 64 1.71 10.33 -9.97
N PHE A 65 1.15 9.44 -10.79
CA PHE A 65 1.12 8.00 -10.50
C PHE A 65 2.53 7.42 -10.36
N GLY A 66 3.40 7.74 -11.31
CA GLY A 66 4.79 7.28 -11.36
C GLY A 66 5.63 7.79 -10.18
N VAL A 67 5.42 9.04 -9.76
CA VAL A 67 6.12 9.65 -8.62
C VAL A 67 5.89 8.86 -7.33
N GLY A 68 4.70 8.28 -7.14
CA GLY A 68 4.43 7.38 -6.02
C GLY A 68 5.36 6.16 -5.97
N PHE A 69 5.80 5.63 -7.13
CA PHE A 69 6.74 4.51 -7.16
C PHE A 69 8.13 4.88 -6.67
N VAL A 70 8.57 6.12 -6.89
CA VAL A 70 9.88 6.61 -6.44
C VAL A 70 9.98 6.58 -4.91
N MET A 71 8.85 6.77 -4.22
CA MET A 71 8.80 6.70 -2.77
C MET A 71 8.79 5.28 -2.21
N ARG A 72 8.55 4.24 -3.02
CA ARG A 72 8.52 2.85 -2.53
C ARG A 72 9.89 2.39 -2.01
N PRO A 73 11.02 2.59 -2.69
CA PRO A 73 12.34 2.31 -2.12
C PRO A 73 12.62 3.08 -0.82
N VAL A 74 12.18 4.34 -0.74
CA VAL A 74 12.34 5.14 0.48
C VAL A 74 11.52 4.54 1.62
N GLY A 75 10.28 4.17 1.33
CA GLY A 75 9.36 3.51 2.25
C GLY A 75 9.88 2.18 2.75
N SER A 76 10.43 1.35 1.85
CA SER A 76 10.96 0.04 2.21
C SER A 76 12.16 0.16 3.15
N ILE A 77 13.03 1.16 2.95
CA ILE A 77 14.15 1.45 3.85
C ILE A 77 13.64 1.95 5.20
N VAL A 78 12.78 2.97 5.21
CA VAL A 78 12.31 3.61 6.44
C VAL A 78 11.51 2.64 7.32
N PHE A 79 10.48 2.02 6.74
CA PHE A 79 9.62 1.09 7.47
C PHE A 79 10.27 -0.28 7.69
N GLY A 80 11.22 -0.67 6.83
CA GLY A 80 12.05 -1.86 7.03
C GLY A 80 12.90 -1.74 8.29
N ILE A 81 13.71 -0.66 8.38
CA ILE A 81 14.55 -0.39 9.57
C ILE A 81 13.67 -0.24 10.82
N TYR A 82 12.53 0.45 10.71
CA TYR A 82 11.61 0.59 11.82
C TYR A 82 11.04 -0.76 12.28
N GLY A 83 10.66 -1.63 11.33
CA GLY A 83 10.18 -2.99 11.59
C GLY A 83 11.23 -3.89 12.23
N ASP A 84 12.49 -3.78 11.81
CA ASP A 84 13.60 -4.53 12.39
C ASP A 84 13.90 -4.11 13.84
N ARG A 85 13.73 -2.83 14.18
CA ARG A 85 14.02 -2.30 15.53
C ARG A 85 12.85 -2.38 16.50
N HIS A 86 11.62 -2.14 16.03
CA HIS A 86 10.43 -1.99 16.89
C HIS A 86 9.40 -3.11 16.73
N GLY A 87 9.66 -4.05 15.81
CA GLY A 87 8.83 -5.21 15.53
C GLY A 87 7.91 -5.01 14.32
N ARG A 88 7.77 -6.08 13.52
CA ARG A 88 7.03 -6.11 12.25
C ARG A 88 5.56 -5.70 12.38
N ARG A 89 4.87 -6.12 13.45
CA ARG A 89 3.46 -5.76 13.70
C ARG A 89 3.26 -4.24 13.81
N LYS A 90 4.13 -3.54 14.56
CA LYS A 90 4.03 -2.08 14.73
C LYS A 90 4.32 -1.34 13.44
N ALA A 91 5.31 -1.81 12.67
CA ALA A 91 5.61 -1.25 11.36
C ALA A 91 4.43 -1.40 10.39
N LEU A 92 3.84 -2.60 10.30
CA LEU A 92 2.69 -2.85 9.43
C LEU A 92 1.48 -1.98 9.83
N SER A 93 1.20 -1.83 11.12
CA SER A 93 0.12 -0.94 11.58
C SER A 93 0.37 0.54 11.22
N LEU A 94 1.62 1.02 11.35
CA LEU A 94 1.98 2.40 10.99
C LEU A 94 1.80 2.64 9.50
N VAL A 95 2.26 1.71 8.68
CA VAL A 95 2.10 1.73 7.22
C VAL A 95 0.62 1.82 6.83
N ILE A 96 -0.22 0.90 7.33
CA ILE A 96 -1.66 0.89 7.06
C ILE A 96 -2.31 2.22 7.49
N PHE A 97 -1.89 2.80 8.62
CA PHE A 97 -2.41 4.09 9.09
C PHE A 97 -2.02 5.26 8.18
N VAL A 98 -0.76 5.33 7.74
CA VAL A 98 -0.28 6.33 6.78
C VAL A 98 -1.06 6.22 5.47
N MET A 99 -1.26 4.99 4.98
CA MET A 99 -2.07 4.74 3.79
C MET A 99 -3.50 5.26 3.95
N ALA A 100 -4.18 4.89 5.04
CA ALA A 100 -5.57 5.29 5.28
C ALA A 100 -5.74 6.81 5.33
N ILE A 101 -4.83 7.51 6.01
CA ILE A 101 -4.83 8.98 6.05
C ILE A 101 -4.63 9.55 4.65
N ALA A 102 -3.68 9.03 3.88
CA ALA A 102 -3.38 9.54 2.56
C ALA A 102 -4.55 9.30 1.58
N THR A 103 -5.16 8.11 1.58
CA THR A 103 -6.36 7.81 0.78
C THR A 103 -7.52 8.72 1.16
N PHE A 104 -7.77 8.92 2.47
CA PHE A 104 -8.81 9.83 2.93
C PHE A 104 -8.53 11.28 2.50
N ALA A 105 -7.30 11.76 2.68
CA ALA A 105 -6.88 13.10 2.31
C ALA A 105 -7.05 13.37 0.80
N MET A 106 -6.85 12.35 -0.05
CA MET A 106 -7.05 12.44 -1.50
C MET A 106 -8.46 12.87 -1.87
N GLY A 107 -9.47 12.35 -1.17
CA GLY A 107 -10.88 12.70 -1.39
C GLY A 107 -11.24 14.11 -0.94
N LEU A 108 -10.42 14.74 -0.10
CA LEU A 108 -10.62 16.10 0.41
C LEU A 108 -9.86 17.17 -0.38
N LEU A 109 -9.09 16.77 -1.39
CA LEU A 109 -8.25 17.70 -2.13
C LEU A 109 -9.10 18.66 -2.97
N PRO A 110 -8.76 19.96 -2.99
CA PRO A 110 -9.40 20.90 -3.88
C PRO A 110 -9.02 20.60 -5.34
N THR A 111 -10.00 20.73 -6.23
CA THR A 111 -9.79 20.62 -7.68
C THR A 111 -8.98 21.80 -8.23
N TYR A 112 -8.46 21.66 -9.45
CA TYR A 112 -7.78 22.76 -10.15
C TYR A 112 -8.69 23.99 -10.30
N ALA A 113 -9.99 23.79 -10.50
CA ALA A 113 -10.96 24.89 -10.57
C ALA A 113 -11.11 25.65 -9.23
N GLN A 114 -10.91 24.98 -8.10
CA GLN A 114 -11.09 25.58 -6.76
C GLN A 114 -9.83 26.26 -6.23
N ALA A 115 -8.65 25.70 -6.49
CA ALA A 115 -7.40 26.17 -5.88
C ALA A 115 -6.21 26.25 -6.86
N GLY A 116 -6.45 26.13 -8.17
CA GLY A 116 -5.42 26.18 -9.20
C GLY A 116 -4.37 25.08 -9.00
N VAL A 117 -3.09 25.44 -9.16
CA VAL A 117 -1.94 24.53 -9.06
C VAL A 117 -1.80 23.88 -7.67
N LEU A 118 -2.42 24.45 -6.62
CA LEU A 118 -2.41 23.84 -5.29
C LEU A 118 -3.07 22.45 -5.28
N GLY A 119 -4.15 22.26 -6.04
CA GLY A 119 -4.85 20.97 -6.15
C GLY A 119 -3.93 19.82 -6.59
N PRO A 120 -3.32 19.88 -7.79
CA PRO A 120 -2.39 18.85 -8.24
C PRO A 120 -1.12 18.76 -7.38
N ALA A 121 -0.64 19.87 -6.79
CA ALA A 121 0.51 19.82 -5.88
C ALA A 121 0.21 18.99 -4.62
N LEU A 122 -0.97 19.19 -4.01
CA LEU A 122 -1.41 18.38 -2.87
C LEU A 122 -1.66 16.93 -3.27
N LEU A 123 -2.18 16.68 -4.48
CA LEU A 123 -2.34 15.32 -5.01
C LEU A 123 -0.99 14.60 -5.10
N VAL A 124 0.06 15.28 -5.55
CA VAL A 124 1.43 14.75 -5.56
C VAL A 124 1.89 14.41 -4.15
N VAL A 125 1.71 15.31 -3.19
CA VAL A 125 2.11 15.08 -1.79
C VAL A 125 1.41 13.85 -1.21
N VAL A 126 0.10 13.74 -1.39
CA VAL A 126 -0.68 12.57 -0.94
C VAL A 126 -0.16 11.29 -1.60
N ARG A 127 0.13 11.33 -2.91
CA ARG A 127 0.66 10.19 -3.66
C ARG A 127 2.06 9.77 -3.20
N LEU A 128 2.91 10.72 -2.80
CA LEU A 128 4.21 10.44 -2.21
C LEU A 128 4.07 9.68 -0.88
N PHE A 129 3.14 10.09 0.00
CA PHE A 129 2.89 9.40 1.26
C PHE A 129 2.30 8.00 1.06
N GLN A 130 1.39 7.82 0.10
CA GLN A 130 0.91 6.49 -0.27
C GLN A 130 2.04 5.61 -0.79
N GLY A 131 2.88 6.13 -1.69
CA GLY A 131 4.04 5.42 -2.22
C GLY A 131 5.04 4.99 -1.14
N LEU A 132 5.29 5.87 -0.17
CA LEU A 132 6.10 5.58 1.00
C LEU A 132 5.50 4.41 1.81
N SER A 133 4.19 4.46 2.07
CA SER A 133 3.48 3.39 2.77
C SER A 133 3.64 2.04 2.07
N VAL A 134 3.32 1.99 0.77
CA VAL A 134 3.39 0.77 -0.07
C VAL A 134 4.77 0.13 -0.02
N GLY A 135 5.83 0.95 -0.03
CA GLY A 135 7.21 0.48 0.06
C GLY A 135 7.50 -0.35 1.31
N GLY A 136 6.90 0.01 2.45
CA GLY A 136 7.05 -0.69 3.72
C GLY A 136 6.11 -1.89 3.89
N GLU A 137 4.94 -1.85 3.24
CA GLU A 137 3.90 -2.86 3.38
C GLU A 137 4.35 -4.20 2.81
N PHE A 138 4.66 -4.24 1.51
CA PHE A 138 4.74 -5.49 0.76
C PHE A 138 5.82 -6.44 1.30
N GLY A 139 7.00 -5.90 1.60
CA GLY A 139 8.09 -6.67 2.21
C GLY A 139 7.81 -7.01 3.68
N GLY A 140 7.20 -6.09 4.42
CA GLY A 140 6.87 -6.26 5.83
C GLY A 140 5.79 -7.32 6.08
N SER A 141 4.71 -7.30 5.31
CA SER A 141 3.61 -8.26 5.41
C SER A 141 4.01 -9.64 4.91
N THR A 142 4.79 -9.73 3.83
CA THR A 142 5.33 -11.01 3.35
C THR A 142 6.24 -11.67 4.39
N ALA A 143 7.19 -10.92 4.96
CA ALA A 143 8.05 -11.42 6.03
C ALA A 143 7.22 -11.85 7.24
N TYR A 144 6.27 -11.01 7.66
CA TYR A 144 5.38 -11.30 8.79
C TYR A 144 4.53 -12.57 8.57
N ILE A 145 3.96 -12.78 7.39
CA ILE A 145 3.18 -14.00 7.10
C ILE A 145 4.08 -15.24 7.13
N VAL A 146 5.28 -15.15 6.55
CA VAL A 146 6.22 -16.28 6.44
C VAL A 146 6.86 -16.63 7.78
N GLU A 147 7.21 -15.64 8.60
CA GLU A 147 7.78 -15.82 9.94
C GLU A 147 6.82 -16.57 10.87
N PHE A 148 5.53 -16.26 10.77
CA PHE A 148 4.52 -16.89 11.59
C PHE A 148 3.92 -18.17 10.95
N ALA A 149 4.29 -18.49 9.71
CA ALA A 149 3.78 -19.67 9.01
C ALA A 149 4.33 -21.00 9.55
N PRO A 150 3.45 -22.01 9.77
CA PRO A 150 3.88 -23.36 10.11
C PRO A 150 4.88 -23.92 9.10
N ALA A 151 5.79 -24.76 9.58
CA ALA A 151 6.73 -25.48 8.73
C ALA A 151 5.98 -26.22 7.61
N GLY A 152 6.45 -26.08 6.35
CA GLY A 152 5.82 -26.68 5.17
C GLY A 152 4.64 -25.90 4.56
N ARG A 153 4.14 -24.82 5.20
CA ARG A 153 3.02 -24.00 4.66
C ARG A 153 3.38 -22.57 4.25
N ARG A 154 4.66 -22.21 4.34
CA ARG A 154 5.16 -20.85 4.05
C ARG A 154 4.81 -20.36 2.64
N GLY A 155 5.00 -21.20 1.62
CA GLY A 155 4.66 -20.82 0.24
C GLY A 155 3.16 -20.64 0.00
N PHE A 156 2.33 -21.54 0.56
CA PHE A 156 0.88 -21.47 0.45
C PHE A 156 0.29 -20.25 1.18
N LEU A 157 0.81 -19.91 2.37
CA LEU A 157 0.32 -18.74 3.10
C LEU A 157 0.91 -17.43 2.54
N GLY A 158 2.15 -17.45 2.07
CA GLY A 158 2.75 -16.31 1.38
C GLY A 158 2.09 -15.96 0.05
N SER A 159 1.52 -16.94 -0.67
CA SER A 159 0.84 -16.68 -1.95
C SER A 159 -0.44 -15.84 -1.80
N PHE A 160 -1.04 -15.79 -0.61
CA PHE A 160 -2.17 -14.88 -0.35
C PHE A 160 -1.82 -13.41 -0.54
N GLN A 161 -0.52 -13.06 -0.50
CA GLN A 161 -0.08 -11.71 -0.86
C GLN A 161 -0.39 -11.41 -2.33
N LEU A 162 -0.08 -12.32 -3.24
CA LEU A 162 -0.37 -12.14 -4.67
C LEU A 162 -1.86 -12.22 -4.97
N VAL A 163 -2.60 -13.07 -4.24
CA VAL A 163 -4.07 -13.10 -4.31
C VAL A 163 -4.63 -11.74 -3.88
N GLY A 164 -4.06 -11.12 -2.85
CA GLY A 164 -4.45 -9.79 -2.40
C GLY A 164 -4.25 -8.72 -3.47
N VAL A 165 -3.10 -8.73 -4.15
CA VAL A 165 -2.82 -7.82 -5.28
C VAL A 165 -3.85 -7.98 -6.39
N ALA A 166 -4.07 -9.21 -6.86
CA ALA A 166 -5.02 -9.49 -7.93
C ALA A 166 -6.45 -9.11 -7.52
N GLY A 167 -6.85 -9.44 -6.29
CA GLY A 167 -8.15 -9.09 -5.73
C GLY A 167 -8.36 -7.59 -5.64
N GLY A 168 -7.34 -6.83 -5.23
CA GLY A 168 -7.40 -5.37 -5.17
C GLY A 168 -7.66 -4.74 -6.54
N PHE A 169 -6.88 -5.11 -7.56
CA PHE A 169 -7.09 -4.60 -8.92
C PHE A 169 -8.46 -4.97 -9.49
N LEU A 170 -8.91 -6.21 -9.29
CA LEU A 170 -10.23 -6.64 -9.75
C LEU A 170 -11.34 -5.82 -9.11
N LEU A 171 -11.30 -5.64 -7.78
CA LEU A 171 -12.28 -4.82 -7.06
C LEU A 171 -12.23 -3.36 -7.51
N GLY A 172 -11.05 -2.82 -7.83
CA GLY A 172 -10.90 -1.45 -8.29
C GLY A 172 -11.42 -1.21 -9.71
N SER A 173 -11.58 -2.29 -10.50
CA SER A 173 -12.03 -2.22 -11.89
C SER A 173 -13.55 -2.21 -12.08
N LEU A 174 -14.31 -2.48 -11.01
CA LEU A 174 -15.78 -2.49 -10.97
C LEU A 174 -16.34 -1.09 -10.74
#